data_AF-A0A1F2U9Q8-F1
#
_entry.id   AF-A0A1F2U9Q8-F1
#
_cell.length_a   1.000
_cell.length_b   1.000
_cell.length_c   1.000
_cell.angle_alpha   90.00
_cell.angle_beta   90.00
_cell.angle_gamma   90.00
#
_symmetry.space_group_name_H-M   'P 1'
#
loop_
_entity.id
_entity.type
_entity.pdbx_description
1 polymer ?
#
loop_
_entity_poly.entity_id
_entity_poly.type
_entity_poly.pdbx_seq_one_letter_code
_entity_poly.pdbx_strand_id
1 'polypeptide(L)' 'MNLNTTDQVVTTSAMAKRIEFWPLDRLQPYARNARTHSEEQITQIAASILEFGFTQPILVDTKDGILAGHVYADTD' A
#
# COMPACT_ATOMS: atom_id res chain seq x y z
N MET A 1 -31.56 -35.50 -5.89
CA MET A 1 -31.50 -34.77 -4.60
C MET A 1 -30.46 -33.69 -4.78
N ASN A 2 -30.89 -32.44 -4.79
CA ASN A 2 -30.16 -31.30 -5.38
C ASN A 2 -29.18 -30.72 -4.35
N LEU A 3 -27.92 -30.57 -4.72
CA LEU A 3 -26.92 -29.82 -3.96
C LEU A 3 -26.82 -28.41 -4.56
N ASN A 4 -27.73 -27.52 -4.16
CA ASN A 4 -27.56 -26.08 -4.36
C ASN A 4 -27.26 -25.45 -2.99
N THR A 5 -25.98 -25.38 -2.64
CA THR A 5 -25.51 -24.43 -1.63
C THR A 5 -25.17 -23.14 -2.36
N THR A 6 -26.19 -22.34 -2.55
CA THR A 6 -26.11 -20.96 -3.03
C THR A 6 -25.32 -20.10 -2.03
N ASP A 7 -24.29 -19.45 -2.54
CA ASP A 7 -23.77 -18.14 -2.15
C ASP A 7 -23.37 -17.92 -0.69
N GLN A 8 -22.32 -18.60 -0.26
CA GLN A 8 -21.34 -17.90 0.57
C GLN A 8 -20.37 -17.17 -0.36
N VAL A 9 -20.80 -16.02 -0.89
CA VAL A 9 -19.88 -14.99 -1.38
C VAL A 9 -19.15 -14.45 -0.15
N VAL A 10 -18.25 -15.27 0.39
CA VAL A 10 -17.19 -14.78 1.26
C VAL A 10 -16.29 -14.01 0.32
N THR A 11 -16.55 -12.71 0.18
CA THR A 11 -15.61 -11.79 -0.44
C THR A 11 -14.40 -11.75 0.48
N THR A 12 -13.54 -12.77 0.41
CA THR A 12 -12.25 -12.75 1.06
C THR A 12 -11.54 -11.55 0.48
N SER A 13 -11.40 -10.49 1.29
CA SER A 13 -10.51 -9.37 0.97
C SER A 13 -9.20 -9.97 0.48
N ALA A 14 -8.88 -9.77 -0.80
CA ALA A 14 -7.76 -10.45 -1.42
C ALA A 14 -6.47 -9.95 -0.75
N MET A 15 -5.89 -10.78 0.11
CA MET A 15 -4.61 -10.48 0.75
C MET A 15 -3.51 -10.45 -0.31
N ALA A 16 -2.52 -9.57 -0.12
CA ALA A 16 -1.33 -9.54 -0.97
C ALA A 16 -0.65 -10.91 -0.92
N LYS A 17 -0.41 -11.50 -2.09
CA LYS A 17 0.18 -12.86 -2.21
C LYS A 17 1.70 -12.88 -2.20
N ARG A 18 2.34 -11.72 -2.40
CA ARG A 18 3.79 -11.58 -2.54
C ARG A 18 4.24 -10.21 -2.04
N ILE A 19 5.42 -10.18 -1.45
CA ILE A 19 6.15 -8.96 -1.11
C ILE A 19 7.43 -8.99 -1.94
N GLU A 20 7.74 -7.89 -2.62
CA GLU A 20 8.91 -7.77 -3.48
C GLU A 20 9.61 -6.44 -3.18
N PHE A 21 10.94 -6.41 -3.36
CA PHE A 21 11.65 -5.14 -3.44
C PHE A 21 11.32 -4.48 -4.77
N TRP A 22 10.90 -3.22 -4.71
CA TRP A 22 10.45 -2.49 -5.89
C TRP A 22 11.24 -1.20 -6.09
N PRO A 23 11.61 -0.86 -7.35
CA PRO A 23 12.23 0.41 -7.66
C PRO A 23 11.28 1.58 -7.34
N LEU A 24 11.78 2.62 -6.66
CA LEU A 24 10.96 3.78 -6.27
C LEU A 24 10.51 4.61 -7.48
N ASP A 25 11.33 4.68 -8.53
CA ASP A 25 11.05 5.37 -9.80
C ASP A 25 9.91 4.75 -10.60
N ARG A 26 9.56 3.50 -10.31
CA ARG A 26 8.41 2.81 -10.89
C ARG A 26 7.10 3.15 -10.20
N LEU A 27 7.14 3.53 -8.92
CA LEU A 27 5.93 3.91 -8.19
C LEU A 27 5.35 5.17 -8.81
N GLN A 28 4.09 5.09 -9.24
CA GLN A 28 3.38 6.26 -9.73
C GLN A 28 2.53 6.83 -8.59
N PRO A 29 2.91 7.99 -8.01
CA PRO A 29 2.10 8.63 -6.98
C PRO A 29 0.73 8.99 -7.58
N TYR A 30 -0.32 8.76 -6.80
CA TYR A 30 -1.65 9.12 -7.27
C TYR A 30 -1.79 10.64 -7.29
N ALA A 31 -1.95 11.21 -8.49
CA ALA A 31 -2.01 12.67 -8.72
C ALA A 31 -3.15 13.39 -7.98
N ARG A 32 -4.11 12.66 -7.40
CA ARG A 32 -5.19 13.19 -6.56
C ARG A 32 -5.09 12.70 -5.12
N ASN A 33 -3.90 12.33 -4.64
CA ASN A 33 -3.71 12.07 -3.23
C ASN A 33 -3.99 13.38 -2.47
N ALA A 34 -5.17 13.48 -1.85
CA ALA A 34 -5.61 14.66 -1.13
C ALA A 34 -4.95 14.78 0.26
N ARG A 35 -4.03 13.85 0.60
CA ARG A 35 -3.31 13.84 1.87
C ARG A 35 -1.99 14.56 1.67
N THR A 36 -1.93 15.79 2.15
CA THR A 36 -0.68 16.49 2.41
C THR A 36 -0.15 16.04 3.76
N HIS A 37 1.09 15.56 3.78
CA HIS A 37 1.82 15.26 5.01
C HIS A 37 2.68 16.48 5.37
N SER A 38 2.70 16.85 6.65
CA SER A 38 3.62 17.91 7.09
C SER A 38 5.05 17.37 7.19
N GLU A 39 6.05 18.24 7.08
CA GLU A 39 7.47 17.87 7.20
C GLU A 39 7.77 17.13 8.51
N GLU A 40 7.09 17.49 9.61
CA GLU A 40 7.24 16.82 10.89
C GLU A 40 6.73 15.37 10.86
N GLN A 41 5.64 15.12 10.13
CA GLN A 41 5.09 13.77 9.97
C GLN A 41 6.02 12.90 9.12
N ILE A 42 6.58 13.45 8.05
CA ILE A 42 7.58 12.77 7.20
C ILE A 42 8.80 12.41 8.05
N THR A 43 9.30 13.36 8.85
CA THR A 43 10.45 13.15 9.73
C THR A 43 10.19 12.05 10.76
N GLN A 44 9.01 12.03 11.37
CA GLN A 44 8.64 10.99 12.33
C GLN A 44 8.58 9.60 11.68
N ILE A 45 8.06 9.52 10.45
CA ILE A 45 7.98 8.26 9.71
C ILE A 45 9.38 7.77 9.32
N ALA A 46 10.25 8.67 8.84
CA ALA A 46 11.64 8.34 8.55
C ALA A 46 12.37 7.83 9.80
N ALA A 47 12.20 8.49 10.95
CA ALA A 47 12.78 8.04 12.21
C ALA A 47 12.28 6.64 12.62
N SER A 48 10.98 6.37 12.48
CA SER A 48 10.40 5.06 12.76
C SER A 48 10.95 3.97 11.84
N ILE A 49 11.12 4.25 10.54
CA ILE A 49 11.73 3.31 9.58
C ILE A 49 13.19 3.03 9.96
N LEU A 50 13.94 4.04 10.40
CA LEU A 50 15.33 3.85 10.83
C LEU A 50 15.43 3.00 12.11
N GLU A 51 14.49 3.19 13.05
CA GLU A 51 14.48 2.47 14.33
C GLU A 51 13.98 1.03 14.19
N PHE A 52 12.89 0.80 13.45
CA PHE A 52 12.17 -0.47 13.41
C PHE A 52 12.26 -1.20 12.07
N GLY A 53 12.79 -0.55 11.04
CA GLY A 53 12.77 -1.04 9.67
C GLY A 53 11.42 -0.81 8.97
N PHE A 54 11.37 -1.18 7.70
CA PHE A 54 10.17 -1.03 6.86
C PHE A 54 9.20 -2.21 7.09
N THR A 55 8.30 -2.06 8.08
CA THR A 55 7.42 -3.14 8.53
C THR A 55 6.11 -3.25 7.75
N GLN A 56 5.76 -2.23 6.96
CA GLN A 56 4.46 -2.13 6.30
C GLN A 56 4.62 -1.92 4.79
N PRO A 57 4.39 -2.96 3.95
CA PRO A 57 4.60 -2.86 2.51
C PRO A 57 3.62 -1.89 1.84
N ILE A 58 4.09 -1.23 0.79
CA ILE A 58 3.26 -0.38 -0.09
C ILE A 58 2.38 -1.29 -0.94
N LEU A 59 1.09 -0.97 -1.01
CA LEU A 59 0.15 -1.69 -1.88
C LEU A 59 0.09 -0.98 -3.21
N VAL A 60 0.25 -1.76 -4.28
CA VAL A 60 0.42 -1.26 -5.64
C VAL A 60 -0.46 -2.07 -6.58
N ASP A 61 -1.04 -1.40 -7.58
CA ASP A 61 -1.85 -2.06 -8.60
C ASP A 61 -0.98 -2.62 -9.75
N THR A 62 -1.64 -3.20 -10.75
CA THR A 62 -0.96 -3.80 -11.91
C THR A 62 -0.39 -2.78 -12.91
N LYS A 63 -0.68 -1.49 -12.71
CA LYS A 63 -0.21 -0.36 -13.53
C LYS A 63 0.74 0.55 -12.75
N ASP A 64 1.32 0.02 -11.66
CA ASP A 64 2.29 0.70 -10.80
C ASP A 64 1.73 1.88 -9.99
N GLY A 65 0.40 2.00 -9.92
CA GLY A 65 -0.28 2.99 -9.09
C GLY A 65 -0.29 2.58 -7.61
N ILE A 66 0.07 3.51 -6.73
CA ILE A 66 -0.01 3.29 -5.29
C ILE A 66 -1.48 3.25 -4.85
N LEU A 67 -1.88 2.15 -4.22
CA LEU A 67 -3.21 1.96 -3.62
C LEU A 67 -3.21 2.36 -2.14
N ALA A 68 -2.14 2.07 -1.40
CA ALA A 68 -1.96 2.43 0.01
C ALA A 68 -0.49 2.54 0.39
N GLY A 69 -0.18 3.35 1.42
CA GLY A 69 1.20 3.62 1.84
C GLY A 69 1.84 4.81 1.12
N HIS A 70 1.03 5.76 0.63
CA HIS A 70 1.49 6.96 -0.09
C HIS A 70 2.56 7.76 0.66
N VAL A 71 2.47 7.83 2.00
CA VAL A 71 3.40 8.58 2.85
C VAL A 71 4.86 8.13 2.75
N TYR A 72 5.12 6.92 2.23
CA TYR A 72 6.48 6.42 1.98
C TYR A 72 7.03 6.77 0.59
N ALA A 73 6.16 7.23 -0.31
CA ALA A 73 6.48 7.59 -1.69
C ALA A 73 6.43 9.10 -1.92
N ASP A 74 6.04 9.89 -0.92
CA ASP A 74 6.13 11.34 -0.96
C ASP A 74 7.61 11.73 -0.87
N THR A 75 8.04 12.63 -1.76
CA THR A 75 9.46 13.02 -1.95
C THR A 75 9.70 14.51 -1.72
N ASP A 76 8.75 15.19 -1.07
CA ASP A 76 8.85 16.62 -0.72
C ASP A 76 10.05 16.91 0.19
#